data_AF-A0A6S7H5A1-F1
#
_entry.id   AF-A0A6S7H5A1-F1
#
_cell.length_a   1.000
_cell.length_b   1.000
_cell.length_c   1.000
_cell.angle_alpha   90.00
_cell.angle_beta   90.00
_cell.angle_gamma   90.00
#
_symmetry.space_group_name_H-M   'P 1'
#
loop_
_entity.id
_entity.type
_entity.pdbx_description
1 polymer ?
#
loop_
_entity_poly.entity_id
_entity_poly.type
_entity_poly.pdbx_seq_one_letter_code
_entity_poly.pdbx_strand_id
1 'polypeptide(L)'
;MSNKMLNLKAIQWILNKRELQRIRDHLDTKADGNLPGNIHSVAEALLVFLESLEEPVIPFKMYQKCLECSNNYTLCKQMVMNLPPSHRNVFRYLIEFLKELLFYSSYNGLEPKVLATIFGAIMLRPPPNMEPLSGKQLSQQVQRRGVYSNLLTGLCHPCV
;
A
#
# COMPACT_ATOMS: atom_id res chain seq x y z
N MET A 1 -18.80 20.84 -10.61
CA MET A 1 -17.46 20.25 -10.84
C MET A 1 -16.54 20.64 -9.68
N SER A 2 -16.66 19.98 -8.53
CA SER A 2 -15.83 20.30 -7.36
C SER A 2 -14.87 19.16 -7.07
N ASN A 3 -13.59 19.44 -7.30
CA ASN A 3 -12.44 18.68 -6.83
C ASN A 3 -12.57 18.39 -5.33
N LYS A 4 -12.99 17.16 -4.99
CA LYS A 4 -12.94 16.59 -3.63
C LYS A 4 -11.92 15.45 -3.54
N MET A 5 -10.85 15.53 -4.32
CA MET A 5 -9.69 14.69 -4.15
C MET A 5 -8.66 15.51 -3.39
N LEU A 6 -8.03 14.90 -2.38
CA LEU A 6 -6.86 15.38 -1.63
C LEU A 6 -7.14 16.15 -0.33
N ASN A 7 -7.65 15.44 0.69
CA ASN A 7 -7.02 15.50 2.01
C ASN A 7 -7.25 14.19 2.79
N LEU A 8 -6.45 13.16 2.49
CA LEU A 8 -6.50 11.86 3.17
C LEU A 8 -6.22 11.95 4.68
N LYS A 9 -5.59 13.02 5.18
CA LYS A 9 -5.38 13.23 6.61
C LYS A 9 -6.65 13.68 7.37
N ALA A 10 -7.68 14.17 6.66
CA ALA A 10 -8.95 14.57 7.27
C ALA A 10 -10.02 13.46 7.29
N ILE A 11 -9.79 12.35 6.56
CA ILE A 11 -10.77 11.25 6.44
C ILE A 11 -10.59 10.19 7.55
N GLN A 12 -9.51 10.25 8.33
CA GLN A 12 -9.28 9.32 9.44
C GLN A 12 -10.27 9.47 10.63
N TRP A 13 -11.23 10.41 10.54
CA TRP A 13 -12.22 10.66 11.59
C TRP A 13 -13.68 10.39 11.18
N ILE A 14 -13.97 9.91 9.96
CA ILE A 14 -15.36 9.79 9.49
C ILE A 14 -15.87 8.34 9.42
N LEU A 15 -15.02 7.31 9.34
CA LEU A 15 -15.51 5.93 9.42
C LEU A 15 -15.72 5.45 10.87
N ASN A 16 -16.71 4.57 11.03
CA ASN A 16 -17.29 4.13 12.29
C ASN A 16 -16.21 3.48 13.17
N LYS A 17 -15.59 4.25 14.09
CA LYS A 17 -14.60 3.75 15.06
C LYS A 17 -15.04 2.47 15.77
N ARG A 18 -16.35 2.28 15.94
CA ARG A 18 -16.93 1.06 16.53
C ARG A 18 -16.78 -0.16 15.62
N GLU A 19 -16.93 -0.04 14.30
CA GLU A 19 -16.70 -1.15 13.37
C GLU A 19 -15.21 -1.51 13.30
N LEU A 20 -14.31 -0.52 13.21
CA LEU A 20 -12.87 -0.77 13.28
C LEU A 20 -12.47 -1.47 14.59
N GLN A 21 -13.03 -1.03 15.72
CA GLN A 21 -12.78 -1.67 17.02
C GLN A 21 -13.28 -3.11 17.02
N ARG A 22 -14.49 -3.38 16.51
CA ARG A 22 -15.03 -4.75 16.42
C ARG A 22 -14.18 -5.65 15.54
N ILE A 23 -13.68 -5.14 14.41
CA ILE A 23 -12.78 -5.88 13.52
C ILE A 23 -11.48 -6.22 14.26
N ARG A 24 -10.89 -5.25 14.97
CA ARG A 24 -9.70 -5.47 15.78
C ARG A 24 -9.93 -6.52 16.87
N ASP A 25 -10.99 -6.37 17.67
CA ASP A 25 -11.31 -7.30 18.75
C ASP A 25 -11.50 -8.73 18.22
N HIS A 26 -12.16 -8.88 17.06
CA HIS A 26 -12.35 -10.17 16.41
C HIS A 26 -11.01 -10.79 15.97
N LEU A 27 -10.11 -10.00 15.40
CA LEU A 27 -8.77 -10.45 14.99
C LEU A 27 -7.87 -10.79 16.20
N ASP A 28 -7.90 -9.96 17.25
CA ASP A 28 -7.09 -10.13 18.46
C ASP A 28 -7.50 -11.38 19.25
N THR A 29 -8.80 -11.66 19.32
CA THR A 29 -9.35 -12.85 19.99
C THR A 29 -9.28 -14.12 19.13
N LYS A 30 -8.92 -14.01 17.85
CA LYS A 30 -8.96 -15.09 16.86
C LYS A 30 -10.33 -15.78 16.81
N ALA A 31 -11.39 -14.99 16.92
CA ALA A 31 -12.75 -15.51 16.87
C ALA A 31 -13.02 -16.20 15.52
N ASP A 32 -13.75 -17.30 15.55
CA ASP A 32 -14.14 -18.03 14.33
C ASP A 32 -15.23 -17.26 13.56
N GLY A 33 -15.32 -17.53 12.25
CA GLY A 33 -16.37 -16.99 11.37
C GLY A 33 -15.91 -15.80 10.52
N ASN A 34 -16.89 -15.02 10.04
CA ASN A 34 -16.62 -13.88 9.16
C ASN A 34 -16.26 -12.62 9.96
N LEU A 35 -15.35 -11.81 9.40
CA LEU A 35 -15.03 -10.49 9.96
C LEU A 35 -16.30 -9.62 10.08
N PRO A 36 -16.49 -8.92 11.21
CA PRO A 36 -17.61 -8.01 11.38
C PRO A 36 -17.43 -6.75 10.53
N GLY A 37 -18.54 -6.06 10.24
CA GLY A 37 -18.54 -4.79 9.52
C GLY A 37 -18.70 -4.93 8.01
N ASN A 38 -18.97 -3.82 7.34
CA ASN A 38 -19.10 -3.78 5.88
C ASN A 38 -17.72 -3.79 5.17
N ILE A 39 -17.73 -4.01 3.86
CA ILE A 39 -16.51 -4.10 3.03
C ILE A 39 -15.62 -2.84 3.13
N HIS A 40 -16.20 -1.65 3.27
CA HIS A 40 -15.43 -0.42 3.41
C HIS A 40 -14.69 -0.37 4.74
N SER A 41 -15.31 -0.84 5.82
CA SER A 41 -14.70 -0.91 7.15
C SER A 41 -13.57 -1.93 7.19
N VAL A 42 -13.74 -3.08 6.54
CA VAL A 42 -12.70 -4.12 6.44
C VAL A 42 -11.53 -3.62 5.57
N ALA A 43 -11.82 -2.96 4.44
CA ALA A 43 -10.79 -2.37 3.60
C ALA A 43 -9.98 -1.30 4.33
N GLU A 44 -10.65 -0.43 5.10
CA GLU A 44 -9.96 0.56 5.94
C GLU A 44 -9.15 -0.11 7.05
N ALA A 45 -9.69 -1.14 7.72
CA ALA A 45 -8.97 -1.88 8.75
C ALA A 45 -7.65 -2.45 8.22
N LEU A 46 -7.65 -2.97 6.97
CA LEU A 46 -6.43 -3.42 6.31
C LEU A 46 -5.42 -2.27 6.11
N LEU A 47 -5.87 -1.11 5.61
CA LEU A 47 -4.98 0.05 5.41
C LEU A 47 -4.38 0.54 6.73
N VAL A 48 -5.21 0.66 7.77
CA VAL A 48 -4.78 1.06 9.12
C VAL A 48 -3.81 0.04 9.72
N PHE A 49 -4.08 -1.26 9.55
CA PHE A 49 -3.19 -2.32 10.01
C PHE A 49 -1.80 -2.19 9.39
N LEU A 50 -1.71 -2.07 8.06
CA LEU A 50 -0.45 -1.93 7.34
C LEU A 50 0.29 -0.62 7.69
N GLU A 51 -0.44 0.47 7.93
CA GLU A 51 0.12 1.75 8.36
C GLU A 51 0.68 1.68 9.80
N SER A 52 0.02 0.91 10.68
CA SER A 52 0.37 0.77 12.09
C SER A 52 1.54 -0.19 12.37
N LEU A 53 2.02 -0.94 11.38
CA LEU A 53 3.16 -1.83 11.55
C LEU A 53 4.40 -1.04 12.01
N GLU A 54 5.13 -1.55 13.01
CA GLU A 54 6.40 -0.95 13.44
C GLU A 54 7.38 -0.85 12.27
N GLU A 55 7.58 -1.96 11.56
CA GLU A 55 8.33 -2.01 10.30
C GLU A 55 7.37 -2.03 9.11
N PRO A 56 7.47 -1.10 8.14
CA PRO A 56 6.66 -1.13 6.92
C PRO A 56 6.84 -2.42 6.11
N VAL A 57 5.89 -2.72 5.23
CA VAL A 57 5.97 -3.92 4.37
C VAL A 57 7.26 -3.96 3.57
N ILE A 58 7.72 -2.82 3.04
CA ILE A 58 9.10 -2.67 2.56
C ILE A 58 9.93 -2.10 3.71
N PRO A 59 10.88 -2.87 4.28
CA PRO A 59 11.67 -2.41 5.42
C PRO A 59 12.36 -1.06 5.20
N PHE A 60 12.49 -0.25 6.26
CA PHE A 60 13.11 1.06 6.24
C PHE A 60 14.53 1.02 5.64
N LYS A 61 15.31 -0.02 5.97
CA LYS A 61 16.67 -0.23 5.42
C LYS A 61 16.70 -0.40 3.90
N MET A 62 15.57 -0.76 3.28
CA MET A 62 15.43 -0.97 1.84
C MET A 62 14.76 0.22 1.14
N TYR A 63 14.35 1.27 1.89
CA TYR A 63 13.63 2.42 1.36
C TYR A 63 14.36 3.09 0.19
N GLN A 64 15.63 3.46 0.41
CA GLN A 64 16.43 4.18 -0.58
C GLN A 64 16.68 3.34 -1.84
N LYS A 65 17.05 2.06 -1.67
CA LYS A 65 17.25 1.11 -2.77
C LYS A 65 15.98 0.92 -3.59
N CYS A 66 14.81 0.92 -2.95
CA CYS A 66 13.51 0.83 -3.61
C CYS A 66 13.25 2.05 -4.52
N LEU A 67 13.59 3.26 -4.07
CA LEU A 67 13.49 4.48 -4.89
C LEU A 67 14.45 4.47 -6.08
N GLU A 68 15.67 3.98 -5.88
CA GLU A 68 16.69 3.90 -6.93
C GLU A 68 16.32 2.91 -8.03
N CYS A 69 15.73 1.77 -7.68
CA CYS A 69 15.29 0.78 -8.66
C CYS A 69 13.94 1.08 -9.31
N SER A 70 13.21 2.13 -8.86
CA SER A 70 11.81 2.38 -9.21
C SER A 70 11.50 2.37 -10.71
N ASN A 71 12.45 2.81 -11.53
CA ASN A 71 12.29 2.98 -12.97
C ASN A 71 12.79 1.77 -13.77
N ASN A 72 13.20 0.69 -13.10
CA ASN A 72 13.73 -0.51 -13.73
C ASN A 72 13.06 -1.76 -13.15
N TYR A 73 12.22 -2.39 -13.97
CA TYR A 73 11.46 -3.58 -13.58
C TYR A 73 12.34 -4.72 -13.05
N THR A 74 13.45 -5.02 -13.72
CA THR A 74 14.37 -6.10 -13.33
C THR A 74 14.98 -5.84 -11.96
N LEU A 75 15.39 -4.60 -11.69
CA LEU A 75 15.94 -4.21 -10.39
C LEU A 75 14.85 -4.22 -9.30
N CYS A 76 13.63 -3.77 -9.60
CA CYS A 76 12.48 -3.90 -8.68
C CYS A 76 12.22 -5.37 -8.31
N LYS A 77 12.21 -6.27 -9.31
CA LYS A 77 12.01 -7.72 -9.09
C LYS A 77 13.11 -8.29 -8.18
N GLN A 78 14.38 -7.97 -8.45
CA GLN A 78 15.49 -8.39 -7.60
C GLN A 78 15.38 -7.83 -6.17
N MET A 79 14.97 -6.57 -6.02
CA MET A 79 14.76 -5.95 -4.71
C MET A 79 13.69 -6.72 -3.91
N VAL A 80 12.55 -7.03 -4.54
CA VAL A 80 11.48 -7.84 -3.91
C VAL A 80 11.98 -9.23 -3.52
N MET A 81 12.81 -9.88 -4.34
CA MET A 81 13.40 -11.18 -4.00
C MET A 81 14.30 -11.11 -2.76
N ASN A 82 14.97 -9.98 -2.54
CA ASN A 82 15.85 -9.73 -1.39
C ASN A 82 15.10 -9.29 -0.11
N LEU A 83 13.77 -9.12 -0.15
CA LEU A 83 12.99 -8.87 1.06
C LEU A 83 13.10 -10.06 2.03
N PRO A 84 13.09 -9.81 3.35
CA PRO A 84 12.93 -10.87 4.34
C PRO A 84 11.69 -11.74 4.03
N PRO A 85 11.70 -13.05 4.35
CA PRO A 85 10.65 -13.98 3.91
C PRO A 85 9.21 -13.53 4.25
N SER A 86 8.97 -13.05 5.47
CA SER A 86 7.66 -12.56 5.91
C SER A 86 7.22 -11.31 5.12
N HIS A 87 8.10 -10.32 4.98
CA HIS A 87 7.86 -9.10 4.21
C HIS A 87 7.59 -9.41 2.73
N ARG A 88 8.36 -10.32 2.13
CA ARG A 88 8.16 -10.74 0.74
C ARG A 88 6.81 -11.42 0.53
N ASN A 89 6.40 -12.27 1.47
CA ASN A 89 5.11 -12.95 1.41
C ASN A 89 3.94 -11.96 1.48
N VAL A 90 3.98 -11.02 2.44
CA VAL A 90 2.96 -9.97 2.59
C VAL A 90 2.94 -9.07 1.36
N PHE A 91 4.11 -8.62 0.89
CA PHE A 91 4.23 -7.80 -0.32
C PHE A 91 3.58 -8.50 -1.51
N ARG A 92 3.95 -9.76 -1.79
CA ARG A 92 3.38 -10.53 -2.90
C ARG A 92 1.87 -10.71 -2.76
N TYR A 93 1.38 -11.04 -1.56
CA TYR A 93 -0.06 -11.21 -1.32
C TYR A 93 -0.84 -9.94 -1.61
N LEU A 94 -0.36 -8.79 -1.11
CA LEU A 94 -0.98 -7.50 -1.39
C LEU A 94 -0.96 -7.18 -2.88
N ILE A 95 0.14 -7.44 -3.57
CA ILE A 95 0.24 -7.21 -5.01
C ILE A 95 -0.76 -8.07 -5.81
N GLU A 96 -0.92 -9.35 -5.48
CA GLU A 96 -1.94 -10.20 -6.13
C GLU A 96 -3.36 -9.72 -5.83
N PHE A 97 -3.64 -9.32 -4.58
CA PHE A 97 -4.92 -8.71 -4.22
C PHE A 97 -5.21 -7.42 -5.01
N LEU A 98 -4.21 -6.54 -5.19
CA LEU A 98 -4.38 -5.32 -5.98
C LEU A 98 -4.62 -5.60 -7.47
N LYS A 99 -3.97 -6.62 -8.04
CA LYS A 99 -4.26 -7.06 -9.41
C LYS A 99 -5.69 -7.53 -9.57
N GLU A 100 -6.19 -8.31 -8.62
CA GLU A 100 -7.58 -8.79 -8.62
C GLU A 100 -8.57 -7.61 -8.55
N LEU A 101 -8.31 -6.61 -7.69
CA LEU A 101 -9.10 -5.38 -7.68
C LEU A 101 -9.09 -4.67 -9.04
N LEU A 102 -7.95 -4.60 -9.72
CA LEU A 102 -7.83 -3.98 -11.04
C LEU A 102 -8.50 -4.78 -12.16
N PHE A 103 -8.53 -6.11 -12.03
CA PHE A 103 -9.28 -6.98 -12.94
C PHE A 103 -10.78 -6.61 -12.96
N TYR A 104 -11.33 -6.20 -11.81
CA TYR A 104 -12.70 -5.72 -11.68
C TYR A 104 -12.85 -4.19 -11.74
N SER A 105 -11.86 -3.47 -12.32
CA SER A 105 -11.84 -2.00 -12.36
C SER A 105 -13.08 -1.35 -13.00
N SER A 106 -13.71 -2.01 -13.98
CA SER A 106 -14.96 -1.55 -14.60
C SER A 106 -16.16 -1.55 -13.64
N TYR A 107 -16.12 -2.37 -12.58
CA TYR A 107 -17.19 -2.47 -11.58
C TYR A 107 -16.92 -1.64 -10.33
N ASN A 108 -15.66 -1.57 -9.89
CA ASN A 108 -15.30 -0.89 -8.64
C ASN A 108 -14.72 0.54 -8.85
N GLY A 109 -14.46 0.94 -10.09
CA GLY A 109 -13.96 2.28 -10.44
C GLY A 109 -12.53 2.56 -9.97
N LEU A 110 -11.76 1.54 -9.58
CA LEU A 110 -10.39 1.70 -9.13
C LEU A 110 -9.42 1.75 -10.31
N GLU A 111 -8.57 2.78 -10.30
CA GLU A 111 -7.49 2.93 -11.28
C GLU A 111 -6.14 2.51 -10.69
N PRO A 112 -5.21 1.98 -11.51
CA PRO A 112 -3.86 1.60 -11.05
C PRO A 112 -3.14 2.74 -10.31
N LYS A 113 -3.31 3.98 -10.78
CA LYS A 113 -2.69 5.17 -10.19
C LYS A 113 -3.20 5.46 -8.77
N VAL A 114 -4.48 5.22 -8.51
CA VAL A 114 -5.09 5.43 -7.19
C VAL A 114 -4.55 4.40 -6.20
N LEU A 115 -4.54 3.12 -6.59
CA LEU A 115 -4.01 2.03 -5.75
C LEU A 115 -2.52 2.21 -5.46
N ALA A 116 -1.73 2.53 -6.49
CA ALA A 116 -0.31 2.83 -6.34
C ALA A 116 -0.04 3.99 -5.36
N THR A 117 -0.91 5.01 -5.37
CA THR A 117 -0.76 6.17 -4.47
C THR A 117 -1.05 5.79 -3.02
N ILE A 118 -2.15 5.07 -2.77
CA ILE A 118 -2.58 4.70 -1.41
C ILE A 118 -1.63 3.66 -0.81
N PHE A 119 -1.50 2.49 -1.47
CA PHE A 119 -0.66 1.40 -0.96
C PHE A 119 0.81 1.78 -0.97
N GLY A 120 1.24 2.60 -1.92
CA GLY A 120 2.63 3.02 -1.98
C GLY A 120 3.07 3.91 -0.82
N ALA A 121 2.18 4.80 -0.36
CA ALA A 121 2.45 5.61 0.82
C ALA A 121 2.51 4.77 2.11
N ILE A 122 1.69 3.72 2.20
CA ILE A 122 1.57 2.86 3.38
C ILE A 122 2.73 1.85 3.45
N MET A 123 3.06 1.19 2.34
CA MET A 123 4.03 0.09 2.27
C MET A 123 5.48 0.56 2.18
N LEU A 124 5.75 1.78 1.68
CA LEU A 124 7.08 2.37 1.55
C LEU A 124 7.15 3.70 2.29
N ARG A 125 7.47 3.62 3.59
CA ARG A 125 7.60 4.79 4.47
C ARG A 125 9.07 5.18 4.64
N PRO A 126 9.41 6.48 4.65
CA PRO A 126 10.75 6.92 4.96
C PRO A 126 11.12 6.55 6.40
N PRO A 127 12.41 6.26 6.69
CA PRO A 127 12.86 6.05 8.06
C PRO A 127 12.55 7.25 8.96
N PRO A 128 12.19 7.06 10.24
CA PRO A 128 11.76 8.15 11.14
C PRO A 128 12.86 9.16 11.44
N ASN A 129 14.13 8.78 11.29
CA ASN A 129 15.31 9.62 11.47
C ASN A 129 15.81 10.25 10.16
N MET A 130 15.09 10.09 9.05
CA MET A 130 15.41 10.76 7.80
C MET A 130 14.93 12.22 7.88
N GLU A 131 15.86 13.17 7.85
CA GLU A 131 15.56 14.60 7.82
C GLU A 131 14.51 14.94 6.73
N PRO A 132 13.61 15.91 6.96
CA PRO A 132 12.64 16.32 5.95
C PRO A 132 13.40 16.93 4.78
N LEU A 133 13.53 16.19 3.68
CA LEU A 133 14.50 16.58 2.69
C LEU A 133 14.02 17.78 1.83
N SER A 134 14.97 18.64 1.51
CA SER A 134 14.75 19.94 0.88
C SER A 134 14.29 19.82 -0.58
N GLY A 135 13.82 20.93 -1.18
CA GLY A 135 13.01 21.05 -2.41
C GLY A 135 13.40 20.27 -3.69
N LYS A 136 14.49 19.49 -3.71
CA LYS A 136 14.83 18.52 -4.77
C LYS A 136 13.98 17.24 -4.76
N GLN A 137 12.93 17.14 -3.93
CA GLN A 137 12.22 15.90 -3.62
C GLN A 137 10.78 15.75 -4.06
N LEU A 138 10.19 16.78 -4.67
CA LEU A 138 8.92 16.59 -5.38
C LEU A 138 9.05 15.50 -6.46
N SER A 139 10.25 15.36 -7.05
CA SER A 139 10.64 14.25 -7.92
C SER A 139 10.62 12.89 -7.23
N GLN A 140 10.95 12.80 -5.93
CA GLN A 140 10.90 11.55 -5.16
C GLN A 140 9.46 11.12 -4.83
N GLN A 141 8.52 12.06 -4.63
CA GLN A 141 7.09 11.71 -4.59
C GLN A 141 6.59 11.18 -5.95
N VAL A 142 7.09 11.73 -7.06
CA VAL A 142 6.86 11.16 -8.40
C VAL A 142 7.55 9.79 -8.55
N GLN A 143 8.70 9.59 -7.91
CA GLN A 143 9.44 8.32 -7.92
C GLN A 143 8.77 7.23 -7.08
N ARG A 144 8.14 7.60 -5.95
CA ARG A 144 7.23 6.72 -5.19
C ARG A 144 6.09 6.21 -6.07
N ARG A 145 5.56 7.05 -6.97
CA ARG A 145 4.57 6.63 -7.98
C ARG A 145 5.17 5.66 -8.99
N GLY A 146 6.43 5.87 -9.41
CA GLY A 146 7.16 5.00 -10.33
C GLY A 146 7.41 3.59 -9.81
N VAL A 147 7.75 3.43 -8.51
CA VAL A 147 7.97 2.11 -7.88
C VAL A 147 6.74 1.22 -8.07
N TYR A 148 5.58 1.70 -7.64
CA TYR A 148 4.33 0.93 -7.69
C TYR A 148 3.72 0.93 -9.08
N SER A 149 3.91 1.99 -9.88
CA SER A 149 3.50 1.99 -11.27
C SER A 149 4.26 0.91 -12.04
N ASN A 150 5.58 0.78 -11.93
CA ASN A 150 6.36 -0.22 -12.68
C ASN A 150 6.22 -1.63 -12.13
N LEU A 151 5.98 -1.78 -10.82
CA LEU A 151 5.53 -3.04 -10.25
C LEU A 151 4.16 -3.41 -10.83
N LEU A 152 3.14 -2.55 -10.74
CA LEU A 152 1.78 -2.84 -11.22
C LEU A 152 1.65 -2.92 -12.75
N THR A 153 2.39 -2.11 -13.54
CA THR A 153 2.38 -2.17 -15.00
C THR A 153 3.23 -3.33 -15.54
N GLY A 154 4.34 -3.67 -14.88
CA GLY A 154 5.09 -4.90 -15.16
C GLY A 154 4.33 -6.19 -14.82
N LEU A 155 3.21 -6.06 -14.11
CA LEU A 155 2.30 -7.13 -13.72
C LEU A 155 1.04 -7.22 -14.61
N CYS A 156 0.88 -6.31 -15.59
CA CYS A 156 -0.09 -6.43 -16.69
C CYS A 156 0.49 -7.13 -17.93
N HIS A 157 1.76 -7.57 -17.90
CA HIS A 157 2.31 -8.43 -18.95
C HIS A 157 1.95 -9.90 -18.64
N PRO A 158 1.42 -10.68 -19.61
CA PRO A 158 0.84 -12.01 -19.39
C PRO A 158 1.83 -13.15 -19.03
N CYS A 159 2.96 -12.84 -18.39
CA CYS A 159 4.01 -13.83 -18.04
C CYS A 159 4.28 -13.93 -16.53
N VAL A 160 3.24 -13.87 -15.70
CA VAL A 160 3.28 -14.42 -14.32
C VAL A 160 2.19 -15.46 -14.19
#